data_AF-A0A962QUH5-F1
#
_entry.id   AF-A0A962QUH5-F1
#
_cell.length_a   1.000
_cell.length_b   1.000
_cell.length_c   1.000
_cell.angle_alpha   90.00
_cell.angle_beta   90.00
_cell.angle_gamma   90.00
#
_symmetry.space_group_name_H-M   'P 1'
#
loop_
_entity.id
_entity.type
_entity.pdbx_description
1 polymer ?
#
loop_
_entity_poly.entity_id
_entity_poly.type
_entity_poly.pdbx_seq_one_letter_code
_entity_poly.pdbx_strand_id
1 'polypeptide(L)'
;MYKELKETTAAMTAPGQMFSIAEAEVGGDKLRTWAMAPGSLRDVWLSTAGHAAADYLVYRDERWTYSQAHEEVARIANWLVSQGVGPGDRV
;
A
#
# COMPACT_ATOMS: atom_id res chain seq x y z
N MET A 1 23.88 -8.73 19.66
CA MET A 1 22.72 -9.24 18.90
C MET A 1 22.70 -10.75 19.08
N TYR A 2 21.63 -11.29 19.69
CA TYR A 2 21.47 -12.72 20.01
C TYR A 2 21.54 -13.59 18.74
N LYS A 3 22.08 -14.81 18.87
CA LYS A 3 22.32 -15.75 17.76
C LYS A 3 21.01 -16.10 17.04
N GLU A 4 19.98 -16.33 17.84
CA GLU A 4 18.63 -16.70 17.45
C GLU A 4 18.02 -15.61 16.55
N LEU A 5 18.22 -14.33 16.88
CA LEU A 5 17.72 -13.22 16.07
C LEU A 5 18.36 -13.22 14.68
N LYS A 6 19.67 -13.50 14.58
CA LYS A 6 20.38 -13.56 13.30
C LYS A 6 19.91 -14.72 12.43
N GLU A 7 19.73 -15.90 13.03
CA GLU A 7 19.25 -17.10 12.33
C GLU A 7 17.82 -16.88 11.81
N THR A 8 16.94 -16.31 12.63
CA THR A 8 15.57 -15.97 12.21
C THR A 8 15.56 -14.92 11.10
N THR A 9 16.35 -13.85 11.22
CA THR A 9 16.45 -12.85 10.14
C THR A 9 16.93 -13.49 8.84
N ALA A 10 17.99 -14.31 8.87
CA ALA A 10 18.52 -14.96 7.67
C ALA A 10 17.50 -15.89 7.02
N ALA A 11 16.74 -16.65 7.82
CA ALA A 11 15.67 -17.51 7.32
C ALA A 11 14.54 -16.68 6.68
N MET A 12 14.08 -15.61 7.33
CA MET A 12 12.95 -14.81 6.85
C MET A 12 13.26 -13.94 5.63
N THR A 13 14.53 -13.56 5.44
CA THR A 13 14.98 -12.75 4.28
C THR A 13 15.61 -13.58 3.16
N ALA A 14 15.63 -14.91 3.26
CA ALA A 14 16.13 -15.78 2.20
C ALA A 14 15.27 -15.68 0.91
N PRO A 15 15.82 -15.99 -0.27
CA PRO A 15 15.05 -15.98 -1.52
C PRO A 15 13.76 -16.80 -1.43
N GLY A 16 12.66 -16.24 -1.93
CA GLY A 16 11.34 -16.89 -1.89
C GLY A 16 10.60 -16.84 -0.55
N GLN A 17 11.20 -16.25 0.49
CA GLN A 17 10.56 -16.04 1.79
C GLN A 17 9.81 -14.71 1.83
N MET A 18 8.94 -14.56 2.84
CA MET A 18 8.04 -13.41 3.02
C MET A 18 8.77 -12.06 2.97
N PHE A 19 10.00 -11.99 3.51
CA PHE A 19 10.81 -10.78 3.55
C PHE A 19 12.04 -10.87 2.64
N SER A 20 11.97 -11.69 1.59
CA SER A 20 13.03 -11.75 0.57
C SER A 20 13.29 -10.36 -0.02
N ILE A 21 14.56 -10.06 -0.25
CA ILE A 21 15.00 -8.75 -0.73
C ILE A 21 15.21 -8.81 -2.24
N ALA A 22 14.69 -7.82 -2.95
CA ALA A 22 14.90 -7.60 -4.38
C ALA A 22 15.44 -6.19 -4.63
N GLU A 23 15.90 -5.93 -5.85
CA GLU A 23 16.18 -4.57 -6.33
C GLU A 23 14.99 -4.05 -7.14
N ALA A 24 14.64 -2.79 -6.91
CA ALA A 24 13.62 -2.09 -7.69
C ALA A 24 14.12 -0.69 -8.06
N GLU A 25 13.67 -0.19 -9.21
CA GLU A 25 13.90 1.18 -9.62
C GLU A 25 12.80 2.07 -9.04
N VAL A 26 13.18 3.05 -8.22
CA VAL A 26 12.26 3.96 -7.53
C VAL A 26 12.76 5.38 -7.75
N GLY A 27 11.99 6.21 -8.45
CA GLY A 27 12.39 7.58 -8.75
C GLY A 27 13.66 7.71 -9.60
N GLY A 28 14.00 6.67 -10.37
CA GLY A 28 15.23 6.61 -11.18
C GLY A 28 16.44 6.02 -10.45
N ASP A 29 16.33 5.74 -9.16
CA ASP A 29 17.39 5.12 -8.36
C ASP A 29 17.13 3.64 -8.14
N LYS A 30 18.19 2.82 -8.18
CA LYS A 30 18.11 1.40 -7.80
C LYS A 30 18.19 1.27 -6.28
N LEU A 31 17.13 0.76 -5.69
CA LEU A 31 17.02 0.55 -4.25
C LEU A 31 16.73 -0.91 -3.92
N ARG A 32 17.16 -1.34 -2.72
CA ARG A 32 16.73 -2.61 -2.14
C ARG A 32 15.32 -2.45 -1.57
N THR A 33 14.44 -3.38 -1.92
CA THR A 33 13.06 -3.46 -1.44
C THR A 33 12.71 -4.88 -1.02
N TRP A 34 11.59 -5.08 -0.34
CA TRP A 34 11.02 -6.42 -0.18
C TRP A 34 10.39 -6.86 -1.50
N ALA A 35 10.69 -8.08 -1.94
CA ALA A 35 10.19 -8.64 -3.19
C ALA A 35 8.65 -8.70 -3.23
N MET A 36 8.02 -8.81 -2.05
CA MET A 36 6.57 -8.87 -1.89
C MET A 36 5.95 -7.53 -1.49
N ALA A 37 6.71 -6.42 -1.54
CA ALA A 37 6.17 -5.10 -1.24
C ALA A 37 5.08 -4.71 -2.25
N PRO A 38 3.97 -4.10 -1.82
CA PRO A 38 2.97 -3.54 -2.73
C PRO A 38 3.59 -2.48 -3.66
N GLY A 39 3.12 -2.41 -4.90
CA GLY A 39 3.69 -1.52 -5.92
C GLY A 39 3.41 -0.03 -5.67
N SER A 40 2.40 0.27 -4.86
CA SER A 40 2.01 1.63 -4.48
C SER A 40 1.18 1.64 -3.18
N LEU A 41 1.02 2.84 -2.59
CA LEU A 41 0.06 3.03 -1.48
C LEU A 41 -1.38 2.69 -1.88
N ARG A 42 -1.72 2.81 -3.18
CA ARG A 42 -3.03 2.39 -3.68
C ARG A 42 -3.26 0.90 -3.46
N ASP A 43 -2.24 0.06 -3.68
CA ASP A 43 -2.38 -1.40 -3.50
C ASP A 43 -2.60 -1.75 -2.02
N VAL A 44 -1.90 -1.06 -1.12
CA VAL A 44 -2.13 -1.17 0.33
C VAL A 44 -3.56 -0.78 0.66
N TRP A 45 -4.06 0.35 0.17
CA TRP A 45 -5.43 0.80 0.43
C TRP A 45 -6.48 -0.14 -0.18
N LEU A 46 -6.25 -0.68 -1.39
CA LEU A 46 -7.13 -1.67 -2.02
C LEU A 46 -7.24 -2.97 -1.22
N SER A 47 -6.16 -3.40 -0.56
CA SER A 47 -6.18 -4.60 0.31
C SER A 47 -7.17 -4.49 1.48
N THR A 48 -7.55 -3.27 1.86
CA THR A 48 -8.49 -3.03 2.97
C THR A 48 -9.95 -3.36 2.64
N ALA A 49 -10.27 -3.70 1.39
CA ALA A 49 -11.64 -4.07 0.97
C ALA A 49 -12.24 -5.21 1.80
N GLY A 50 -11.41 -6.10 2.38
CA GLY A 50 -11.86 -7.15 3.30
C GLY A 50 -12.48 -6.64 4.61
N HIS A 51 -12.31 -5.36 4.95
CA HIS A 51 -12.86 -4.71 6.13
C HIS A 51 -14.09 -3.85 5.81
N ALA A 52 -14.81 -4.14 4.72
CA ALA A 52 -15.87 -3.32 4.13
C ALA A 52 -16.82 -2.63 5.13
N ALA A 53 -17.30 -3.36 6.15
CA ALA A 53 -18.28 -2.86 7.11
C ALA A 53 -17.67 -2.14 8.36
N ALA A 54 -16.35 -2.17 8.53
CA ALA A 54 -15.70 -1.49 9.65
C ALA A 54 -15.63 0.03 9.43
N ASP A 55 -15.60 0.78 10.53
CA ASP A 55 -15.37 2.23 10.50
C ASP A 55 -13.97 2.53 9.92
N TYR A 56 -13.94 3.38 8.90
CA TYR A 56 -12.74 3.86 8.20
C TYR A 56 -12.37 5.28 8.61
N LEU A 57 -13.34 6.20 8.56
CA LEU A 57 -13.18 7.60 8.95
C LEU A 57 -14.24 7.95 10.00
N VAL A 58 -13.78 8.48 11.12
CA VAL A 58 -14.65 8.99 12.19
C VAL A 58 -14.29 10.45 12.43
N TYR A 59 -15.24 11.34 12.18
CA TYR A 59 -15.08 12.77 12.41
C TYR A 59 -16.32 13.32 13.10
N ARG A 60 -16.18 13.66 14.39
CA ARG A 60 -17.32 14.04 15.25
C ARG A 60 -18.41 12.97 15.21
N ASP A 61 -19.60 13.31 14.74
CA ASP A 61 -20.75 12.43 14.63
C ASP A 61 -20.82 11.71 13.27
N GLU A 62 -19.91 12.02 12.35
CA GLU A 62 -19.87 11.43 11.01
C GLU A 62 -18.96 10.20 10.98
N ARG A 63 -19.43 9.16 10.29
CA ARG A 63 -18.73 7.90 10.10
C ARG A 63 -18.85 7.42 8.67
N TRP A 64 -17.74 6.94 8.14
CA TRP A 64 -17.69 6.19 6.89
C TRP A 64 -17.18 4.79 7.17
N THR A 65 -17.80 3.81 6.54
CA THR A 65 -17.24 2.47 6.43
C THR A 65 -16.14 2.42 5.36
N TYR A 66 -15.31 1.38 5.38
CA TYR A 66 -14.37 1.13 4.29
C TYR A 66 -15.08 1.07 2.94
N SER A 67 -16.22 0.39 2.81
CA SER A 67 -16.93 0.30 1.52
C SER A 67 -17.38 1.67 1.00
N GLN A 68 -17.87 2.55 1.88
CA GLN A 68 -18.29 3.91 1.48
C GLN A 68 -17.09 4.74 1.03
N ALA A 69 -15.99 4.70 1.78
CA ALA A 69 -14.76 5.38 1.41
C ALA A 69 -14.19 4.88 0.07
N HIS A 70 -14.23 3.56 -0.17
CA HIS A 70 -13.81 2.95 -1.42
C HIS A 70 -14.61 3.47 -2.62
N GLU A 71 -15.94 3.51 -2.47
CA GLU A 71 -16.85 4.00 -3.51
C GLU A 71 -16.66 5.50 -3.80
N GLU A 72 -16.60 6.33 -2.76
CA GLU A 72 -16.44 7.79 -2.91
C GLU A 72 -15.08 8.17 -3.51
N VAL A 73 -13.99 7.58 -3.03
CA VAL A 73 -12.65 7.80 -3.58
C VAL A 73 -12.59 7.37 -5.03
N ALA A 74 -13.18 6.21 -5.39
CA ALA A 74 -13.21 5.76 -6.78
C ALA A 74 -13.98 6.74 -7.68
N ARG A 75 -15.09 7.33 -7.22
CA ARG A 75 -15.82 8.36 -7.96
C ARG A 75 -14.98 9.60 -8.21
N ILE A 76 -14.35 10.15 -7.16
CA ILE A 76 -13.51 11.35 -7.27
C ILE A 76 -12.29 11.08 -8.17
N ALA A 77 -11.63 9.93 -8.00
CA ALA A 77 -10.48 9.56 -8.81
C ALA A 77 -10.83 9.44 -10.31
N ASN A 78 -11.95 8.81 -10.65
CA ASN A 78 -12.41 8.73 -12.04
C ASN A 78 -12.73 10.12 -12.61
N TRP A 79 -13.28 11.02 -11.80
CA TRP A 79 -13.51 12.41 -12.21
C TRP A 79 -12.19 13.16 -12.43
N LEU A 80 -11.20 13.04 -11.52
CA LEU A 80 -9.89 13.68 -11.70
C LEU A 80 -9.19 13.21 -12.98
N VAL A 81 -9.25 11.91 -13.27
CA VAL A 81 -8.73 11.35 -14.52
C VAL A 81 -9.47 11.95 -15.74
N SER A 82 -10.80 12.14 -15.65
CA SER A 82 -11.55 12.79 -16.74
C SER A 82 -11.23 14.28 -16.91
N GLN A 83 -10.73 14.94 -15.87
CA GLN A 83 -10.18 16.30 -15.95
C GLN A 83 -8.74 16.36 -16.47
N GLY A 84 -8.14 15.21 -16.79
CA GLY A 84 -6.79 15.13 -17.36
C GLY A 84 -5.66 15.00 -16.34
N VAL A 85 -5.97 14.76 -15.05
CA VAL A 85 -4.95 14.51 -14.02
C VAL A 85 -4.22 13.19 -14.28
N GLY A 86 -2.89 13.22 -14.28
CA GLY A 86 -2.02 12.07 -14.49
C GLY A 86 -0.91 11.92 -13.44
N PRO A 87 -0.08 10.86 -13.57
CA PRO A 87 1.05 10.63 -12.67
C PRO A 87 2.03 11.80 -12.67
N GLY A 88 2.38 12.30 -11.47
CA GLY A 88 3.30 13.42 -11.29
C GLY A 88 2.61 14.79 -11.18
N ASP A 89 1.33 14.88 -11.50
CA ASP A 89 0.56 16.10 -11.34
C ASP A 89 0.28 16.41 -9.86
N ARG A 90 0.12 17.69 -9.57
CA ARG A 90 -0.27 18.19 -8.25
C ARG A 90 -1.70 18.71 -8.33
N VAL A 91 -2.55 18.25 -7.42
CA VAL A 91 -3.97 18.59 -7.30
C VAL A 91 -4.21 19.28 -5.96
#